data_AF-A0A3N5N005-F1
#
_entry.id   AF-A0A3N5N005-F1
#
_cell.length_a   1.000
_cell.length_b   1.000
_cell.length_c   1.000
_cell.angle_alpha   90.00
_cell.angle_beta   90.00
_cell.angle_gamma   90.00
#
_symmetry.space_group_name_H-M   'P 1'
#
loop_
_entity.id
_entity.type
_entity.pdbx_description
1 polymer ?
#
loop_
_entity_poly.entity_id
_entity_poly.type
_entity_poly.pdbx_seq_one_letter_code
_entity_poly.pdbx_strand_id
1 'polypeptide(L)'
;MREWNLKSKDPVSLTLAADARTGCTDYCNDQIWSLSLGGGEPLALALQTTFGLRARNFRLFPRFIEGEQTISDPAVFAIAPSVRHFYPNYLLVDFSPFEGIEVEAEYWIPSSQSVSGRMRFKNQGNTERKLRVEWVALLTPAAAGQRMVPENFGTLKSLSGNSSDLYPVVVLGGVPQANTSPFPSLELSMELPPRGEGQMVWAQAALNSVENSFNLARQALARNWDAEIARLDLLNAGLVEIHTGDPDWDAAFSLAQKVAFGLLMQPTEHLPHASFVLARQPDLGYSLRGDGRDYNHLWNGQDPLDAWYLASLILPAAPDLVKGVLLNFLETAGENGEIDWKPGLGGQRSQLLATPLLACLAEKIYQASSDREFVEEVFPPLLAFFRKWFSPDRDRDGDQIPEWDHPMQAGFDDHPLFSPWHAWSQGADISTAESPSLCAFLYRECEALSRFAALLGCQDEIAELQAVKENLRAAVEVSWDPALSSYRYWDRDSHYTSAAEVLGERLGPGEITLGRAFDHPVRLLLRVETQGETNRPVDAYAHGVSPGGQHLVEHLASDRFRRYYGLARATGDRT
;
A
#
# COMPACT_ATOMS: atom_id res chain seq x y z
N MET A 1 -24.33 -2.78 12.68
CA MET A 1 -23.26 -3.17 11.74
C MET A 1 -23.65 -4.46 11.08
N ARG A 2 -23.42 -4.57 9.76
CA ARG A 2 -23.74 -5.78 8.99
C ARG A 2 -23.02 -7.03 9.50
N GLU A 3 -23.78 -8.10 9.73
CA GLU A 3 -23.24 -9.44 9.92
C GLU A 3 -22.99 -10.12 8.57
N TRP A 4 -21.87 -10.82 8.47
CA TRP A 4 -21.43 -11.52 7.26
C TRP A 4 -21.55 -13.03 7.39
N ASN A 5 -21.48 -13.73 6.26
CA ASN A 5 -21.40 -15.19 6.22
C ASN A 5 -20.44 -15.61 5.11
N LEU A 6 -19.19 -15.12 5.18
CA LEU A 6 -18.19 -15.34 4.13
C LEU A 6 -17.41 -16.63 4.41
N LYS A 7 -17.38 -17.53 3.43
CA LYS A 7 -16.73 -18.85 3.48
C LYS A 7 -15.42 -18.83 2.70
N SER A 8 -14.69 -19.95 2.75
CA SER A 8 -13.38 -20.08 2.10
C SER A 8 -13.35 -19.91 0.58
N LYS A 9 -14.50 -20.00 -0.09
CA LYS A 9 -14.61 -19.81 -1.55
C LYS A 9 -15.08 -18.41 -1.94
N ASP A 10 -15.52 -17.62 -0.95
CA ASP A 10 -16.03 -16.27 -1.16
C ASP A 10 -14.84 -15.30 -1.24
N PRO A 11 -15.00 -14.11 -1.84
CA PRO A 11 -13.96 -13.09 -1.82
C PRO A 11 -13.67 -12.68 -0.37
N VAL A 12 -12.47 -12.98 0.13
CA VAL A 12 -12.04 -12.66 1.50
C VAL A 12 -10.66 -12.01 1.53
N SER A 13 -10.48 -11.04 2.43
CA SER A 13 -9.19 -10.49 2.81
C SER A 13 -9.00 -10.67 4.31
N LEU A 14 -8.26 -11.71 4.70
CA LEU A 14 -8.11 -12.15 6.09
C LEU A 14 -6.77 -11.76 6.72
N THR A 15 -6.08 -10.81 6.11
CA THR A 15 -4.91 -10.17 6.71
C THR A 15 -5.34 -9.33 7.91
N LEU A 16 -4.56 -9.42 8.99
CA LEU A 16 -4.74 -8.74 10.25
C LEU A 16 -3.44 -8.07 10.64
N ALA A 17 -3.50 -6.79 10.98
CA ALA A 17 -2.36 -6.03 11.46
C ALA A 17 -2.83 -4.94 12.44
N ALA A 18 -1.91 -4.28 13.15
CA ALA A 18 -2.27 -3.23 14.08
C ALA A 18 -2.96 -2.06 13.35
N ASP A 19 -4.08 -1.58 13.89
CA ASP A 19 -4.86 -0.48 13.32
C ASP A 19 -4.39 0.85 13.93
N ALA A 20 -3.85 1.73 13.09
CA ALA A 20 -3.30 3.03 13.49
C ALA A 20 -4.30 3.93 14.24
N ARG A 21 -5.62 3.69 14.07
CA ARG A 21 -6.69 4.42 14.75
C ARG A 21 -6.87 4.02 16.22
N THR A 22 -6.40 2.82 16.61
CA THR A 22 -6.73 2.23 17.92
C THR A 22 -5.57 1.75 18.75
N GLY A 23 -4.40 1.51 18.16
CA GLY A 23 -3.22 0.98 18.83
C GLY A 23 -1.92 1.43 18.19
N CYS A 24 -0.80 1.17 18.87
CA CYS A 24 0.51 1.57 18.38
C CYS A 24 0.95 0.69 17.21
N THR A 25 1.17 1.32 16.06
CA THR A 25 1.86 0.71 14.93
C THR A 25 3.35 1.00 15.03
N ASP A 26 4.19 0.04 14.67
CA ASP A 26 5.64 0.22 14.60
C ASP A 26 6.08 0.08 13.14
N TYR A 27 6.47 1.19 12.53
CA TYR A 27 6.85 1.22 11.12
C TYR A 27 8.05 0.33 10.79
N CYS A 28 8.95 0.07 11.74
CA CYS A 28 10.15 -0.74 11.52
C CYS A 28 9.97 -2.22 11.90
N ASN A 29 8.95 -2.53 12.69
CA ASN A 29 8.72 -3.87 13.24
C ASN A 29 7.23 -4.18 13.38
N ASP A 30 6.54 -4.16 12.24
CA ASP A 30 5.13 -4.49 12.11
C ASP A 30 4.91 -5.98 11.82
N GLN A 31 4.30 -6.70 12.76
CA GLN A 31 4.00 -8.13 12.61
C GLN A 31 2.61 -8.31 12.04
N ILE A 32 2.58 -8.62 10.74
CA ILE A 32 1.35 -8.80 9.99
C ILE A 32 0.98 -10.28 9.98
N TRP A 33 -0.30 -10.56 10.21
CA TRP A 33 -0.86 -11.90 10.29
C TRP A 33 -1.85 -12.14 9.17
N SER A 34 -2.05 -13.40 8.80
CA SER A 34 -3.15 -13.82 7.93
C SER A 34 -3.85 -15.00 8.57
N LEU A 35 -5.18 -14.98 8.56
CA LEU A 35 -5.97 -16.15 8.93
C LEU A 35 -6.26 -17.00 7.69
N SER A 36 -6.05 -18.31 7.79
CA SER A 36 -6.44 -19.29 6.77
C SER A 36 -7.62 -20.11 7.29
N LEU A 37 -8.73 -20.14 6.56
CA LEU A 37 -9.93 -20.91 6.91
C LEU A 37 -9.80 -22.43 6.70
N GLY A 38 -8.62 -22.91 6.27
CA GLY A 38 -8.27 -24.31 6.07
C GLY A 38 -6.90 -24.46 5.41
N GLY A 39 -6.46 -25.70 5.17
CA GLY A 39 -5.18 -25.97 4.51
C GLY A 39 -3.94 -25.88 5.41
N GLY A 40 -2.77 -25.86 4.77
CA GLY A 40 -1.45 -25.88 5.42
C GLY A 40 -1.05 -27.25 5.99
N GLU A 41 0.13 -27.33 6.59
CA GLU A 41 0.64 -28.56 7.23
C GLU A 41 1.02 -28.30 8.70
N PRO A 42 0.25 -28.85 9.67
CA PRO A 42 -0.96 -29.65 9.50
C PRO A 42 -2.17 -28.81 9.03
N LEU A 43 -3.20 -29.50 8.52
CA LEU A 43 -4.47 -28.89 8.09
C LEU A 43 -5.20 -28.29 9.30
N ALA A 44 -5.44 -26.98 9.27
CA ALA A 44 -6.06 -26.27 10.38
C ALA A 44 -6.67 -24.91 9.98
N LEU A 45 -7.63 -24.42 10.78
CA LEU A 45 -7.96 -23.00 10.87
C LEU A 45 -6.79 -22.29 11.58
N ALA A 46 -5.92 -21.64 10.81
CA ALA A 46 -4.62 -21.21 11.31
C ALA A 46 -4.35 -19.73 11.07
N LEU A 47 -3.91 -19.05 12.12
CA LEU A 47 -3.32 -17.72 12.01
C LEU A 47 -1.82 -17.87 11.75
N GLN A 48 -1.29 -17.16 10.76
CA GLN A 48 0.10 -17.33 10.34
C GLN A 48 0.82 -16.01 10.05
N THR A 49 2.13 -16.03 10.27
CA THR A 49 3.03 -14.93 9.92
C THR A 49 4.43 -15.45 9.56
N THR A 50 5.24 -14.64 8.88
CA THR A 50 6.70 -14.88 8.76
C THR A 50 7.51 -13.85 9.55
N PHE A 51 6.82 -12.95 10.25
CA PHE A 51 7.40 -11.82 10.96
C PHE A 51 8.27 -10.91 10.07
N GLY A 52 7.83 -10.65 8.83
CA GLY A 52 8.62 -9.92 7.85
C GLY A 52 9.87 -10.71 7.43
N LEU A 53 9.68 -12.00 7.10
CA LEU A 53 10.73 -12.95 6.71
C LEU A 53 11.80 -13.27 7.78
N ARG A 54 11.63 -12.82 9.03
CA ARG A 54 12.50 -13.22 10.16
C ARG A 54 12.33 -14.69 10.57
N ALA A 55 11.21 -15.32 10.23
CA ALA A 55 10.99 -16.75 10.34
C ALA A 55 10.54 -17.31 8.99
N ARG A 56 10.75 -18.61 8.73
CA ARG A 56 10.20 -19.24 7.51
C ARG A 56 8.68 -19.35 7.58
N ASN A 57 8.15 -19.63 8.77
CA ASN A 57 6.72 -19.67 9.05
C ASN A 57 6.49 -19.70 10.56
N PHE A 58 5.42 -19.08 11.02
CA PHE A 58 4.88 -19.22 12.37
C PHE A 58 3.37 -19.41 12.29
N ARG A 59 2.84 -20.50 12.85
CA ARG A 59 1.41 -20.84 12.82
C ARG A 59 0.84 -21.04 14.21
N LEU A 60 -0.34 -20.49 14.44
CA LEU A 60 -1.17 -20.68 15.63
C LEU A 60 -2.52 -21.27 15.22
N PHE A 61 -2.94 -22.36 15.86
CA PHE A 61 -4.24 -22.98 15.56
C PHE A 61 -4.75 -23.85 16.71
N PRO A 62 -6.07 -24.03 16.84
CA PRO A 62 -6.65 -24.95 17.81
C PRO A 62 -6.63 -26.39 17.29
N ARG A 63 -6.52 -27.35 18.20
CA ARG A 63 -6.99 -28.73 18.00
C ARG A 63 -8.06 -29.03 19.04
N PHE A 64 -9.18 -29.55 18.58
CA PHE A 64 -10.34 -29.88 19.42
C PHE A 64 -10.34 -31.37 19.70
N ILE A 65 -10.49 -31.74 20.97
CA ILE A 65 -10.41 -33.13 21.41
C ILE A 65 -11.63 -33.46 22.26
N GLU A 66 -12.37 -34.48 21.87
CA GLU A 66 -13.51 -35.00 22.60
C GLU A 66 -13.48 -36.54 22.62
N GLY A 67 -13.37 -37.10 23.82
CA GLY A 67 -13.05 -38.52 23.98
C GLY A 67 -11.73 -38.88 23.28
N GLU A 68 -11.81 -39.81 22.33
CA GLU A 68 -10.68 -40.27 21.50
C GLU A 68 -10.54 -39.50 20.18
N GLN A 69 -11.52 -38.66 19.82
CA GLN A 69 -11.49 -37.90 18.57
C GLN A 69 -10.66 -36.65 18.75
N THR A 70 -9.75 -36.39 17.81
CA THR A 70 -8.98 -35.14 17.72
C THR A 70 -9.14 -34.55 16.34
N ILE A 71 -9.63 -33.32 16.25
CA ILE A 71 -9.94 -32.64 15.00
C ILE A 71 -9.26 -31.27 14.95
N SER A 72 -8.63 -30.98 13.82
CA SER A 72 -8.04 -29.66 13.53
C SER A 72 -8.40 -29.16 12.12
N ASP A 73 -8.54 -30.09 11.17
CA ASP A 73 -8.87 -29.78 9.79
C ASP A 73 -10.31 -29.24 9.66
N PRO A 74 -10.50 -27.99 9.21
CA PRO A 74 -11.84 -27.42 9.04
C PRO A 74 -12.72 -28.15 8.04
N ALA A 75 -12.14 -28.96 7.13
CA ALA A 75 -12.90 -29.73 6.16
C ALA A 75 -13.73 -30.87 6.81
N VAL A 76 -13.38 -31.29 8.03
CA VAL A 76 -14.10 -32.34 8.77
C VAL A 76 -14.90 -31.79 9.96
N PHE A 77 -14.98 -30.47 10.12
CA PHE A 77 -15.85 -29.85 11.11
C PHE A 77 -17.31 -30.13 10.78
N ALA A 78 -18.15 -30.28 11.81
CA ALA A 78 -19.60 -30.43 11.65
C ALA A 78 -20.23 -29.21 10.95
N ILE A 79 -19.72 -28.00 11.23
CA ILE A 79 -20.03 -26.77 10.50
C ILE A 79 -18.70 -26.09 10.13
N ALA A 80 -18.50 -25.86 8.83
CA ALA A 80 -17.29 -25.22 8.31
C ALA A 80 -17.17 -23.75 8.76
N PRO A 81 -15.96 -23.19 8.87
CA PRO A 81 -15.73 -21.79 9.23
C PRO A 81 -16.39 -20.78 8.30
N SER A 82 -17.00 -19.77 8.91
CA SER A 82 -17.56 -18.60 8.24
C SER A 82 -17.18 -17.32 8.98
N VAL A 83 -16.72 -16.30 8.24
CA VAL A 83 -16.39 -14.99 8.80
C VAL A 83 -17.69 -14.20 8.98
N ARG A 84 -17.91 -13.75 10.22
CA ARG A 84 -19.09 -12.98 10.63
C ARG A 84 -18.83 -11.49 10.73
N HIS A 85 -17.66 -11.12 11.27
CA HIS A 85 -17.25 -9.72 11.41
C HIS A 85 -15.78 -9.57 11.05
N PHE A 86 -15.44 -8.41 10.50
CA PHE A 86 -14.06 -8.07 10.16
C PHE A 86 -13.80 -6.57 10.32
N TYR A 87 -12.65 -6.26 10.89
CA TYR A 87 -12.03 -4.95 10.95
C TYR A 87 -10.55 -5.08 10.54
N PRO A 88 -9.80 -3.98 10.36
CA PRO A 88 -8.39 -4.06 10.01
C PRO A 88 -7.56 -4.93 10.95
N ASN A 89 -7.85 -4.87 12.25
CA ASN A 89 -7.14 -5.59 13.31
C ASN A 89 -7.98 -6.65 14.02
N TYR A 90 -9.17 -7.00 13.53
CA TYR A 90 -10.05 -7.97 14.18
C TYR A 90 -10.82 -8.85 13.20
N LEU A 91 -11.04 -10.11 13.57
CA LEU A 91 -11.93 -11.05 12.88
C LEU A 91 -12.76 -11.84 13.89
N LEU A 92 -14.02 -12.10 13.56
CA LEU A 92 -14.88 -13.09 14.23
C LEU A 92 -15.29 -14.16 13.22
N VAL A 93 -15.04 -15.42 13.59
CA VAL A 93 -15.29 -16.60 12.76
C VAL A 93 -16.10 -17.62 13.55
N ASP A 94 -17.21 -18.08 12.96
CA ASP A 94 -18.07 -19.10 13.56
C ASP A 94 -17.89 -20.45 12.86
N PHE A 95 -17.89 -21.52 13.66
CA PHE A 95 -17.86 -22.91 13.18
C PHE A 95 -18.34 -23.90 14.24
N SER A 96 -18.35 -25.18 13.91
CA SER A 96 -18.61 -26.26 14.89
C SER A 96 -17.67 -27.44 14.65
N PRO A 97 -16.64 -27.64 15.50
CA PRO A 97 -15.70 -28.74 15.30
C PRO A 97 -16.35 -30.11 15.50
N PHE A 98 -17.30 -30.21 16.42
CA PHE A 98 -18.12 -31.40 16.69
C PHE A 98 -19.60 -31.05 16.60
N GLU A 99 -20.44 -32.05 16.31
CA GLU A 99 -21.89 -31.86 16.30
C GLU A 99 -22.39 -31.38 17.68
N GLY A 100 -23.14 -30.28 17.67
CA GLY A 100 -23.69 -29.65 18.87
C GLY A 100 -22.69 -28.84 19.71
N ILE A 101 -21.45 -28.63 19.25
CA ILE A 101 -20.49 -27.71 19.87
C ILE A 101 -20.26 -26.53 18.93
N GLU A 102 -20.89 -25.41 19.23
CA GLU A 102 -20.68 -24.16 18.50
C GLU A 102 -19.45 -23.43 19.04
N VAL A 103 -18.67 -22.83 18.13
CA VAL A 103 -17.48 -22.06 18.47
C VAL A 103 -17.52 -20.71 17.77
N GLU A 104 -17.44 -19.64 18.56
CA GLU A 104 -17.12 -18.29 18.10
C GLU A 104 -15.64 -18.05 18.36
N ALA A 105 -14.84 -17.82 17.30
CA ALA A 105 -13.42 -17.56 17.38
C ALA A 105 -13.09 -16.12 16.97
N GLU A 106 -12.62 -15.35 17.93
CA GLU A 106 -12.20 -13.97 17.77
C GLU A 106 -10.68 -13.87 17.70
N TYR A 107 -10.17 -13.12 16.73
CA TYR A 107 -8.76 -12.82 16.54
C TYR A 107 -8.56 -11.31 16.54
N TRP A 108 -7.59 -10.82 17.30
CA TRP A 108 -7.37 -9.38 17.48
C TRP A 108 -5.89 -9.02 17.56
N ILE A 109 -5.48 -7.96 16.84
CA ILE A 109 -4.12 -7.38 16.84
C ILE A 109 -4.11 -6.08 17.66
N PRO A 110 -3.81 -6.14 18.97
CA PRO A 110 -3.76 -4.95 19.82
C PRO A 110 -2.57 -4.01 19.56
N SER A 111 -1.46 -4.53 19.02
CA SER A 111 -0.27 -3.74 18.64
C SER A 111 0.57 -4.46 17.59
N SER A 112 1.52 -3.77 16.96
CA SER A 112 2.37 -4.35 15.90
C SER A 112 3.15 -5.61 16.32
N GLN A 113 3.38 -5.86 17.60
CA GLN A 113 4.14 -7.05 18.07
C GLN A 113 3.34 -8.01 18.93
N SER A 114 2.01 -7.90 18.93
CA SER A 114 1.15 -8.82 19.68
C SER A 114 -0.14 -9.14 18.97
N VAL A 115 -0.56 -10.40 19.12
CA VAL A 115 -1.87 -10.91 18.69
C VAL A 115 -2.52 -11.64 19.85
N SER A 116 -3.84 -11.57 19.91
CA SER A 116 -4.63 -12.25 20.93
C SER A 116 -5.91 -12.81 20.32
N GLY A 117 -6.55 -13.73 21.05
CA GLY A 117 -7.81 -14.28 20.62
C GLY A 117 -8.63 -14.81 21.77
N ARG A 118 -9.94 -14.94 21.51
CA ARG A 118 -10.92 -15.53 22.41
C ARG A 118 -11.72 -16.56 21.64
N MET A 119 -11.91 -17.73 22.22
CA MET A 119 -12.82 -18.75 21.72
C MET A 119 -13.91 -18.99 22.74
N ARG A 120 -15.16 -18.83 22.33
CA ARG A 120 -16.34 -19.17 23.12
C ARG A 120 -16.93 -20.46 22.58
N PHE A 121 -17.27 -21.36 23.50
CA PHE A 121 -17.78 -22.68 23.21
C PHE A 121 -19.18 -22.77 23.77
N LYS A 122 -20.12 -23.31 22.99
CA LYS A 122 -21.50 -23.51 23.44
C LYS A 122 -21.94 -24.93 23.14
N ASN A 123 -22.37 -25.62 24.20
CA ASN A 123 -22.94 -26.96 24.08
C ASN A 123 -24.44 -26.85 23.79
N GLN A 124 -24.84 -27.10 22.55
CA GLN A 124 -26.24 -27.11 22.13
C GLN A 124 -26.97 -28.42 22.51
N GLY A 125 -26.24 -29.40 23.04
CA GLY A 125 -26.78 -30.67 23.49
C GLY A 125 -27.49 -30.61 24.83
N ASN A 126 -28.11 -31.73 25.18
CA ASN A 126 -28.81 -31.93 26.45
C ASN A 126 -27.98 -32.76 27.47
N THR A 127 -26.74 -33.12 27.12
CA THR A 127 -25.81 -33.87 27.97
C THR A 127 -24.56 -33.05 28.21
N GLU A 128 -23.90 -33.26 29.35
CA GLU A 128 -22.58 -32.68 29.60
C GLU A 128 -21.56 -33.20 28.57
N ARG A 129 -20.67 -32.32 28.12
CA ARG A 129 -19.62 -32.61 27.13
C ARG A 129 -18.26 -32.23 27.74
N LYS A 130 -17.26 -33.09 27.61
CA LYS A 130 -15.89 -32.83 28.07
C LYS A 130 -15.02 -32.53 26.87
N LEU A 131 -14.60 -31.27 26.76
CA LEU A 131 -13.83 -30.78 25.64
C LEU A 131 -12.42 -30.43 26.12
N ARG A 132 -11.40 -30.90 25.39
CA ARG A 132 -10.02 -30.41 25.53
C ARG A 132 -9.66 -29.62 24.29
N VAL A 133 -9.02 -28.48 24.48
CA VAL A 133 -8.59 -27.61 23.39
C VAL A 133 -7.09 -27.40 23.52
N GLU A 134 -6.34 -27.84 22.53
CA GLU A 134 -4.91 -27.56 22.42
C GLU A 134 -4.70 -26.32 21.54
N TRP A 135 -4.09 -25.27 22.08
CA TRP A 135 -3.60 -24.14 21.31
C TRP A 135 -2.17 -24.42 20.85
N VAL A 136 -2.02 -24.78 19.57
CA VAL A 136 -0.74 -25.20 18.98
C VAL A 136 0.02 -23.99 18.48
N ALA A 137 1.34 -23.97 18.71
CA ALA A 137 2.25 -22.99 18.15
C ALA A 137 3.41 -23.66 17.40
N LEU A 138 3.48 -23.46 16.07
CA LEU A 138 4.53 -24.03 15.23
C LEU A 138 5.41 -22.93 14.66
N LEU A 139 6.64 -22.83 15.18
CA LEU A 139 7.69 -21.98 14.62
C LEU A 139 8.63 -22.81 13.74
N THR A 140 8.76 -22.39 12.49
CA THR A 140 9.86 -22.80 11.61
C THR A 140 10.86 -21.64 11.55
N PRO A 141 11.93 -21.69 12.35
CA PRO A 141 12.88 -20.59 12.41
C PRO A 141 13.65 -20.43 11.09
N ALA A 142 14.28 -19.26 10.93
CA ALA A 142 15.32 -19.03 9.93
C ALA A 142 16.56 -19.90 10.26
N ALA A 143 17.66 -19.70 9.51
CA ALA A 143 18.85 -20.56 9.63
C ALA A 143 19.42 -20.68 11.06
N ALA A 144 19.17 -19.69 11.94
CA ALA A 144 19.43 -19.75 13.37
C ALA A 144 18.12 -19.60 14.16
N GLY A 145 17.87 -20.52 15.10
CA GLY A 145 16.70 -20.45 15.99
C GLY A 145 16.26 -21.81 16.55
N GLN A 146 15.29 -21.77 17.45
CA GLN A 146 14.69 -22.92 18.12
C GLN A 146 13.18 -22.92 17.87
N ARG A 147 12.65 -24.12 17.60
CA ARG A 147 11.20 -24.34 17.50
C ARG A 147 10.52 -24.01 18.84
N MET A 148 9.20 -23.84 18.81
CA MET A 148 8.44 -23.64 20.04
C MET A 148 8.61 -24.83 21.00
N VAL A 149 8.88 -24.52 22.26
CA VAL A 149 8.97 -25.49 23.36
C VAL A 149 8.21 -24.99 24.58
N PRO A 150 7.67 -25.88 25.42
CA PRO A 150 7.14 -25.49 26.73
C PRO A 150 8.18 -24.85 27.64
N GLU A 151 7.81 -23.73 28.25
CA GLU A 151 8.59 -23.05 29.28
C GLU A 151 7.70 -22.55 30.42
N ASN A 152 8.30 -22.42 31.60
CA ASN A 152 7.65 -21.87 32.78
C ASN A 152 8.21 -20.48 33.08
N PHE A 153 7.35 -19.48 33.10
CA PHE A 153 7.65 -18.14 33.60
C PHE A 153 7.04 -18.00 34.99
N GLY A 154 7.85 -18.32 36.01
CA GLY A 154 7.35 -18.46 37.38
C GLY A 154 6.37 -19.63 37.48
N THR A 155 5.12 -19.36 37.81
CA THR A 155 4.04 -20.37 37.90
C THR A 155 3.24 -20.52 36.61
N LEU A 156 3.45 -19.65 35.62
CA LEU A 156 2.70 -19.65 34.37
C LEU A 156 3.40 -20.53 33.32
N LYS A 157 2.63 -21.44 32.72
CA LYS A 157 3.09 -22.23 31.57
C LYS A 157 2.91 -21.43 30.29
N SER A 158 3.91 -21.50 29.43
CA SER A 158 3.95 -20.80 28.14
C SER A 158 4.62 -21.67 27.09
N LEU A 159 4.54 -21.27 25.83
CA LEU A 159 5.44 -21.76 24.79
C LEU A 159 6.35 -20.62 24.38
N SER A 160 7.64 -20.90 24.18
CA SER A 160 8.59 -19.95 23.63
C SER A 160 9.47 -20.61 22.56
N GLY A 161 9.99 -19.79 21.66
CA GLY A 161 10.98 -20.19 20.67
C GLY A 161 11.78 -18.97 20.23
N ASN A 162 12.67 -19.15 19.27
CA ASN A 162 13.39 -18.01 18.69
C ASN A 162 13.71 -18.22 17.22
N SER A 163 13.84 -17.11 16.49
CA SER A 163 14.28 -17.07 15.11
C SER A 163 15.10 -15.80 14.91
N SER A 164 16.41 -15.95 14.68
CA SER A 164 17.35 -14.82 14.67
C SER A 164 17.27 -14.02 15.99
N ASP A 165 16.91 -12.74 15.92
CA ASP A 165 16.76 -11.78 17.03
C ASP A 165 15.33 -11.71 17.59
N LEU A 166 14.41 -12.55 17.08
CA LEU A 166 13.01 -12.57 17.47
C LEU A 166 12.69 -13.73 18.41
N TYR A 167 11.94 -13.47 19.48
CA TYR A 167 11.60 -14.43 20.52
C TYR A 167 10.08 -14.55 20.72
N PRO A 168 9.34 -15.30 19.88
CA PRO A 168 7.90 -15.49 20.05
C PRO A 168 7.56 -16.21 21.35
N VAL A 169 6.57 -15.70 22.09
CA VAL A 169 6.01 -16.31 23.29
C VAL A 169 4.50 -16.41 23.18
N VAL A 170 3.93 -17.57 23.50
CA VAL A 170 2.50 -17.85 23.52
C VAL A 170 2.05 -18.18 24.94
N VAL A 171 0.95 -17.59 25.37
CA VAL A 171 0.34 -17.78 26.69
C VAL A 171 -1.16 -18.03 26.55
N LEU A 172 -1.69 -18.83 27.48
CA LEU A 172 -3.11 -19.13 27.58
C LEU A 172 -3.64 -18.63 28.93
N GLY A 173 -4.85 -18.07 28.94
CA GLY A 173 -5.58 -17.77 30.16
C GLY A 173 -6.01 -19.05 30.90
N GLY A 174 -6.15 -18.95 32.22
CA GLY A 174 -6.50 -20.10 33.07
C GLY A 174 -5.28 -20.90 33.53
N VAL A 175 -5.44 -22.21 33.67
CA VAL A 175 -4.39 -23.13 34.16
C VAL A 175 -4.07 -24.16 33.06
N PRO A 176 -3.34 -23.77 32.01
CA PRO A 176 -3.04 -24.67 30.91
C PRO A 176 -2.10 -25.81 31.32
N GLN A 177 -2.17 -26.91 30.59
CA GLN A 177 -1.12 -27.92 30.54
C GLN A 177 -0.29 -27.73 29.28
N ALA A 178 1.01 -28.01 29.33
CA ALA A 178 1.87 -27.87 28.16
C ALA A 178 2.18 -29.25 27.59
N ASN A 179 1.94 -29.42 26.30
CA ASN A 179 2.15 -30.66 25.56
C ASN A 179 3.21 -30.45 24.48
N THR A 180 3.94 -31.50 24.12
CA THR A 180 4.99 -31.47 23.08
C THR A 180 4.70 -32.39 21.89
N SER A 181 3.72 -33.29 22.02
CA SER A 181 3.41 -34.31 21.03
C SER A 181 1.91 -34.28 20.68
N PRO A 182 1.53 -34.36 19.40
CA PRO A 182 2.40 -34.35 18.21
C PRO A 182 3.03 -32.98 17.94
N PHE A 183 2.51 -31.92 18.57
CA PHE A 183 2.97 -30.54 18.40
C PHE A 183 3.11 -29.82 19.75
N PRO A 184 4.02 -28.83 19.87
CA PRO A 184 4.06 -27.92 21.00
C PRO A 184 2.73 -27.16 21.16
N SER A 185 2.06 -27.33 22.29
CA SER A 185 0.75 -26.72 22.54
C SER A 185 0.50 -26.43 24.02
N LEU A 186 -0.46 -25.52 24.27
CA LEU A 186 -1.06 -25.30 25.57
C LEU A 186 -2.49 -25.84 25.56
N GLU A 187 -2.79 -26.80 26.43
CA GLU A 187 -4.08 -27.47 26.56
C GLU A 187 -4.92 -26.86 27.68
N LEU A 188 -6.20 -26.61 27.39
CA LEU A 188 -7.23 -26.32 28.38
C LEU A 188 -8.33 -27.40 28.33
N SER A 189 -8.68 -27.93 29.50
CA SER A 189 -9.81 -28.83 29.67
C SER A 189 -11.03 -28.06 30.18
N MET A 190 -12.19 -28.28 29.57
CA MET A 190 -13.46 -27.68 29.99
C MET A 190 -14.57 -28.72 30.04
N GLU A 191 -15.41 -28.60 31.06
CA GLU A 191 -16.66 -29.36 31.18
C GLU A 191 -17.79 -28.40 30.80
N LEU A 192 -18.52 -28.75 29.74
CA LEU A 192 -19.61 -27.95 29.19
C LEU A 192 -20.94 -28.60 29.58
N PRO A 193 -21.68 -28.06 30.56
CA PRO A 193 -23.00 -28.55 30.92
C PRO A 193 -23.97 -28.55 29.72
N PRO A 194 -25.11 -29.25 29.81
CA PRO A 194 -26.21 -29.08 28.85
C PRO A 194 -26.57 -27.61 28.69
N ARG A 195 -26.58 -27.09 27.45
CA ARG A 195 -26.82 -25.65 27.16
C ARG A 195 -25.81 -24.70 27.83
N GLY A 196 -24.71 -25.23 28.34
CA GLY A 196 -23.65 -24.47 29.00
C GLY A 196 -22.65 -23.90 28.01
N GLU A 197 -21.85 -22.96 28.51
CA GLU A 197 -20.85 -22.23 27.75
C GLU A 197 -19.49 -22.31 28.43
N GLY A 198 -18.42 -22.24 27.64
CA GLY A 198 -17.03 -22.18 28.10
C GLY A 198 -16.24 -21.18 27.27
N GLN A 199 -15.08 -20.78 27.76
CA GLN A 199 -14.21 -19.86 27.04
C GLN A 199 -12.73 -20.19 27.19
N MET A 200 -11.96 -19.82 26.18
CA MET A 200 -10.50 -19.86 26.16
C MET A 200 -9.98 -18.54 25.62
N VAL A 201 -9.01 -17.92 26.29
CA VAL A 201 -8.34 -16.70 25.83
C VAL A 201 -6.86 -16.97 25.70
N TRP A 202 -6.23 -16.46 24.65
CA TRP A 202 -4.82 -16.66 24.35
C TRP A 202 -4.18 -15.36 23.86
N ALA A 203 -2.87 -15.25 24.03
CA ALA A 203 -2.09 -14.19 23.41
C ALA A 203 -0.72 -14.70 22.98
N GLN A 204 -0.18 -14.05 21.97
CA GLN A 204 1.17 -14.20 21.50
C GLN A 204 1.81 -12.82 21.34
N ALA A 205 3.09 -12.72 21.69
CA ALA A 205 3.90 -11.57 21.35
C ALA A 205 5.30 -12.02 20.96
N ALA A 206 5.95 -11.23 20.10
CA ALA A 206 7.33 -11.49 19.68
C ALA A 206 8.13 -10.19 19.70
N LEU A 207 9.13 -10.13 20.57
CA LEU A 207 10.06 -9.01 20.73
C LEU A 207 11.50 -9.55 20.72
N ASN A 208 12.44 -8.68 21.05
CA ASN A 208 13.89 -8.97 21.06
C ASN A 208 14.38 -9.81 22.26
N SER A 209 13.48 -10.21 23.17
CA SER A 209 13.80 -11.11 24.27
C SER A 209 12.56 -11.88 24.72
N VAL A 210 12.76 -13.08 25.28
CA VAL A 210 11.65 -13.90 25.78
C VAL A 210 10.90 -13.21 26.92
N GLU A 211 11.60 -12.50 27.81
CA GLU A 211 11.00 -11.75 28.92
C GLU A 211 10.10 -10.62 28.43
N ASN A 212 10.57 -9.83 27.46
CA ASN A 212 9.79 -8.74 26.88
C ASN A 212 8.54 -9.28 26.19
N SER A 213 8.70 -10.34 25.38
CA SER A 213 7.57 -11.02 24.71
C SER A 213 6.57 -11.56 25.71
N PHE A 214 7.02 -12.25 26.76
CA PHE A 214 6.14 -12.79 27.80
C PHE A 214 5.35 -11.68 28.51
N ASN A 215 6.02 -10.58 28.86
CA ASN A 215 5.38 -9.44 29.51
C ASN A 215 4.32 -8.79 28.61
N LEU A 216 4.61 -8.59 27.33
CA LEU A 216 3.65 -8.03 26.37
C LEU A 216 2.47 -8.98 26.14
N ALA A 217 2.72 -10.28 25.96
CA ALA A 217 1.65 -11.27 25.78
C ALA A 217 0.73 -11.36 27.01
N ARG A 218 1.29 -11.27 28.23
CA ARG A 218 0.51 -11.19 29.47
C ARG A 218 -0.31 -9.91 29.57
N GLN A 219 0.23 -8.77 29.16
CA GLN A 219 -0.53 -7.51 29.10
C GLN A 219 -1.68 -7.59 28.12
N ALA A 220 -1.48 -8.20 26.94
CA ALA A 220 -2.54 -8.45 25.97
C ALA A 220 -3.65 -9.35 26.54
N LEU A 221 -3.30 -10.44 27.22
CA LEU A 221 -4.25 -11.32 27.92
C LEU A 221 -5.08 -10.60 29.00
N ALA A 222 -4.52 -9.60 29.65
CA ALA A 222 -5.15 -8.89 30.77
C ALA A 222 -6.11 -7.78 30.33
N ARG A 223 -6.21 -7.48 29.03
CA ARG A 223 -7.10 -6.43 28.53
C ARG A 223 -8.57 -6.82 28.71
N ASN A 224 -9.42 -5.82 28.95
CA ASN A 224 -10.86 -6.04 28.99
C ASN A 224 -11.38 -6.24 27.56
N TRP A 225 -11.53 -7.52 27.18
CA TRP A 225 -11.88 -7.90 25.82
C TRP A 225 -13.19 -7.26 25.34
N ASP A 226 -14.26 -7.34 26.13
CA ASP A 226 -15.56 -6.82 25.71
C ASP A 226 -15.54 -5.30 25.55
N ALA A 227 -14.78 -4.59 26.38
CA ALA A 227 -14.59 -3.14 26.21
C ALA A 227 -13.80 -2.80 24.94
N GLU A 228 -12.79 -3.60 24.59
CA GLU A 228 -11.99 -3.38 23.37
C GLU A 228 -12.80 -3.66 22.10
N ILE A 229 -13.58 -4.76 22.07
CA ILE A 229 -14.44 -5.05 20.92
C ILE A 229 -15.55 -4.01 20.77
N ALA A 230 -16.19 -3.59 21.87
CA ALA A 230 -17.17 -2.50 21.82
C ALA A 230 -16.56 -1.18 21.29
N ARG A 231 -15.30 -0.89 21.62
CA ARG A 231 -14.58 0.27 21.07
C ARG A 231 -14.35 0.12 19.57
N LEU A 232 -13.99 -1.08 19.09
CA LEU A 232 -13.85 -1.35 17.65
C LEU A 232 -15.18 -1.21 16.91
N ASP A 233 -16.27 -1.70 17.49
CA ASP A 233 -17.60 -1.58 16.91
C ASP A 233 -18.03 -0.12 16.77
N LEU A 234 -17.81 0.69 17.81
CA LEU A 234 -18.10 2.13 17.78
C LEU A 234 -17.26 2.87 16.74
N LEU A 235 -15.96 2.54 16.64
CA LEU A 235 -15.07 3.16 15.66
C LEU A 235 -15.50 2.84 14.22
N ASN A 236 -15.89 1.59 13.96
CA ASN A 236 -16.23 1.14 12.61
C ASN A 236 -17.72 1.32 12.28
N ALA A 237 -18.55 1.79 13.22
CA ALA A 237 -19.94 2.13 12.96
C ALA A 237 -20.12 3.29 11.96
N GLY A 238 -19.09 4.12 11.77
CA GLY A 238 -19.07 5.22 10.79
C GLY A 238 -18.67 4.82 9.37
N LEU A 239 -18.35 3.53 9.12
CA LEU A 239 -18.01 3.05 7.78
C LEU A 239 -19.22 3.08 6.84
N VAL A 240 -18.96 3.22 5.55
CA VAL A 240 -20.01 3.26 4.52
C VAL A 240 -20.50 1.85 4.23
N GLU A 241 -21.79 1.58 4.47
CA GLU A 241 -22.44 0.34 4.03
C GLU A 241 -22.99 0.51 2.61
N ILE A 242 -22.54 -0.32 1.67
CA ILE A 242 -22.95 -0.32 0.26
C ILE A 242 -23.83 -1.54 -0.02
N HIS A 243 -24.97 -1.31 -0.66
CA HIS A 243 -25.92 -2.34 -1.07
C HIS A 243 -26.17 -2.25 -2.57
N THR A 244 -25.61 -3.19 -3.31
CA THR A 244 -25.72 -3.30 -4.78
C THR A 244 -26.82 -4.25 -5.22
N GLY A 245 -27.28 -5.12 -4.31
CA GLY A 245 -28.12 -6.28 -4.62
C GLY A 245 -27.34 -7.54 -4.97
N ASP A 246 -26.01 -7.43 -5.15
CA ASP A 246 -25.08 -8.55 -5.29
C ASP A 246 -24.22 -8.67 -4.02
N PRO A 247 -24.37 -9.74 -3.23
CA PRO A 247 -23.60 -9.94 -2.00
C PRO A 247 -22.08 -9.94 -2.19
N ASP A 248 -21.58 -10.38 -3.34
CA ASP A 248 -20.13 -10.45 -3.60
C ASP A 248 -19.54 -9.05 -3.79
N TRP A 249 -20.26 -8.17 -4.49
CA TRP A 249 -19.87 -6.76 -4.64
C TRP A 249 -19.96 -6.00 -3.32
N ASP A 250 -21.03 -6.24 -2.55
CA ASP A 250 -21.17 -5.67 -1.21
C ASP A 250 -19.97 -6.06 -0.32
N ALA A 251 -19.58 -7.34 -0.34
CA ALA A 251 -18.42 -7.85 0.40
C ALA A 251 -17.11 -7.21 -0.11
N ALA A 252 -16.94 -7.09 -1.43
CA ALA A 252 -15.77 -6.47 -2.02
C ALA A 252 -15.60 -5.01 -1.57
N PHE A 253 -16.68 -4.22 -1.53
CA PHE A 253 -16.63 -2.83 -1.05
C PHE A 253 -16.31 -2.71 0.45
N SER A 254 -16.89 -3.57 1.29
CA SER A 254 -16.58 -3.57 2.72
C SER A 254 -15.15 -4.05 3.01
N LEU A 255 -14.66 -5.05 2.26
CA LEU A 255 -13.28 -5.51 2.36
C LEU A 255 -12.29 -4.47 1.82
N ALA A 256 -12.64 -3.70 0.79
CA ALA A 256 -11.81 -2.59 0.31
C ALA A 256 -11.60 -1.52 1.39
N GLN A 257 -12.67 -1.15 2.11
CA GLN A 257 -12.55 -0.25 3.27
C GLN A 257 -11.70 -0.88 4.38
N LYS A 258 -11.93 -2.16 4.73
CA LYS A 258 -11.10 -2.88 5.70
C LYS A 258 -9.61 -2.82 5.33
N VAL A 259 -9.28 -3.08 4.07
CA VAL A 259 -7.88 -3.06 3.60
C VAL A 259 -7.32 -1.64 3.67
N ALA A 260 -8.06 -0.63 3.19
CA ALA A 260 -7.63 0.77 3.23
C ALA A 260 -7.25 1.23 4.64
N PHE A 261 -8.12 1.02 5.63
CA PHE A 261 -7.81 1.35 7.02
C PHE A 261 -6.66 0.49 7.58
N GLY A 262 -6.53 -0.75 7.12
CA GLY A 262 -5.44 -1.63 7.49
C GLY A 262 -4.08 -1.20 6.93
N LEU A 263 -4.01 -0.38 5.89
CA LEU A 263 -2.75 0.10 5.33
C LEU A 263 -2.15 1.29 6.09
N LEU A 264 -2.91 1.91 6.99
CA LEU A 264 -2.48 3.08 7.74
C LEU A 264 -1.44 2.73 8.81
N MET A 265 -0.48 3.64 8.96
CA MET A 265 0.57 3.62 9.96
C MET A 265 0.57 4.94 10.72
N GLN A 266 0.88 4.89 12.02
CA GLN A 266 0.96 6.07 12.87
C GLN A 266 2.13 6.98 12.51
N PRO A 267 2.08 8.25 12.93
CA PRO A 267 3.18 9.20 12.75
C PRO A 267 4.54 8.67 13.23
N THR A 268 5.60 9.19 12.62
CA THR A 268 6.98 8.98 13.07
C THR A 268 7.65 10.34 13.32
N GLU A 269 8.93 10.35 13.69
CA GLU A 269 9.71 11.59 13.79
C GLU A 269 9.90 12.32 12.44
N HIS A 270 9.67 11.62 11.32
CA HIS A 270 9.87 12.16 9.98
C HIS A 270 8.59 12.67 9.33
N LEU A 271 7.43 12.13 9.69
CA LEU A 271 6.12 12.56 9.23
C LEU A 271 5.17 12.68 10.43
N PRO A 272 4.70 13.91 10.76
CA PRO A 272 3.97 14.17 12.01
C PRO A 272 2.53 13.66 12.01
N HIS A 273 2.01 13.24 10.85
CA HIS A 273 0.67 12.68 10.73
C HIS A 273 0.71 11.21 10.27
N ALA A 274 -0.40 10.50 10.47
CA ALA A 274 -0.55 9.14 9.98
C ALA A 274 -0.33 9.10 8.46
N SER A 275 0.33 8.05 8.00
CA SER A 275 0.61 7.79 6.58
C SER A 275 0.14 6.37 6.24
N PHE A 276 0.47 5.88 5.05
CA PHE A 276 0.09 4.55 4.61
C PHE A 276 1.24 3.84 3.89
N VAL A 277 1.12 2.52 3.82
CA VAL A 277 1.94 1.64 2.97
C VAL A 277 1.05 1.03 1.89
N LEU A 278 1.62 0.55 0.80
CA LEU A 278 0.85 0.02 -0.34
C LEU A 278 0.43 -1.44 -0.14
N ALA A 279 1.10 -2.17 0.74
CA ALA A 279 0.74 -3.53 1.08
C ALA A 279 1.18 -3.89 2.51
N ARG A 280 0.32 -4.57 3.27
CA ARG A 280 0.70 -5.25 4.51
C ARG A 280 0.45 -6.73 4.33
N GLN A 281 1.52 -7.52 4.26
CA GLN A 281 1.47 -8.97 4.14
C GLN A 281 2.43 -9.61 5.15
N PRO A 282 2.23 -10.90 5.51
CA PRO A 282 3.06 -11.59 6.50
C PRO A 282 4.59 -11.57 6.31
N ASP A 283 5.03 -11.34 5.09
CA ASP A 283 6.42 -11.25 4.62
C ASP A 283 6.98 -9.82 4.57
N LEU A 284 6.15 -8.82 4.88
CA LEU A 284 6.53 -7.41 4.95
C LEU A 284 6.58 -6.93 6.42
N GLY A 285 6.83 -5.62 6.61
CA GLY A 285 6.72 -4.96 7.91
C GLY A 285 7.97 -5.00 8.79
N TYR A 286 9.10 -5.55 8.32
CA TYR A 286 10.36 -5.54 9.07
C TYR A 286 11.49 -4.81 8.34
N SER A 287 12.11 -3.84 9.00
CA SER A 287 13.30 -3.13 8.55
C SER A 287 14.54 -3.77 9.16
N LEU A 288 15.44 -4.28 8.32
CA LEU A 288 16.74 -4.82 8.75
C LEU A 288 17.65 -3.72 9.29
N ARG A 289 17.51 -2.48 8.79
CA ARG A 289 18.27 -1.33 9.27
C ARG A 289 17.73 -0.77 10.59
N GLY A 290 16.45 -1.01 10.90
CA GLY A 290 15.75 -0.47 12.06
C GLY A 290 15.29 0.98 11.91
N ASP A 291 15.51 1.61 10.76
CA ASP A 291 15.12 2.99 10.43
C ASP A 291 14.07 3.08 9.29
N GLY A 292 13.68 1.93 8.72
CA GLY A 292 12.74 1.82 7.62
C GLY A 292 13.27 2.28 6.26
N ARG A 293 14.50 2.80 6.16
CA ARG A 293 15.05 3.32 4.88
C ARG A 293 15.39 2.24 3.87
N ASP A 294 15.47 0.99 4.31
CA ASP A 294 15.67 -0.20 3.49
C ASP A 294 14.38 -0.77 2.89
N TYR A 295 13.22 -0.19 3.20
CA TYR A 295 11.97 -0.63 2.60
C TYR A 295 11.93 -0.45 1.08
N ASN A 296 11.25 -1.39 0.41
CA ASN A 296 11.00 -1.34 -1.02
C ASN A 296 9.85 -0.36 -1.36
N HIS A 297 9.48 -0.30 -2.64
CA HIS A 297 8.43 0.60 -3.14
C HIS A 297 7.06 0.43 -2.48
N LEU A 298 6.77 -0.71 -1.85
CA LEU A 298 5.49 -0.96 -1.17
C LEU A 298 5.40 -0.29 0.20
N TRP A 299 6.53 0.07 0.80
CA TRP A 299 6.58 0.62 2.16
C TRP A 299 7.28 1.98 2.22
N ASN A 300 7.99 2.40 1.17
CA ASN A 300 8.87 3.58 1.22
C ASN A 300 8.18 4.95 1.02
N GLY A 301 6.89 5.08 1.33
CA GLY A 301 6.20 6.37 1.41
C GLY A 301 4.87 6.45 0.68
N GLN A 302 4.28 7.64 0.73
CA GLN A 302 2.96 7.99 0.18
C GLN A 302 3.10 8.82 -1.10
N ASP A 303 2.55 8.37 -2.22
CA ASP A 303 2.46 9.20 -3.44
C ASP A 303 1.04 9.76 -3.67
N PRO A 304 0.87 10.84 -4.46
CA PRO A 304 -0.40 11.51 -4.62
C PRO A 304 -1.50 10.66 -5.26
N LEU A 305 -1.14 9.75 -6.18
CA LEU A 305 -2.12 8.91 -6.87
C LEU A 305 -2.73 7.90 -5.89
N ASP A 306 -1.89 7.20 -5.14
CA ASP A 306 -2.33 6.26 -4.12
C ASP A 306 -3.04 6.99 -2.97
N ALA A 307 -2.58 8.18 -2.56
CA ALA A 307 -3.26 9.00 -1.56
C ALA A 307 -4.68 9.41 -2.00
N TRP A 308 -4.84 9.83 -3.26
CA TRP A 308 -6.14 10.19 -3.82
C TRP A 308 -7.09 8.99 -3.94
N TYR A 309 -6.55 7.83 -4.34
CA TYR A 309 -7.31 6.59 -4.39
C TYR A 309 -7.75 6.14 -2.99
N LEU A 310 -6.82 6.09 -2.03
CA LEU A 310 -7.07 5.72 -0.64
C LEU A 310 -8.11 6.65 0.01
N ALA A 311 -8.04 7.96 -0.26
CA ALA A 311 -9.02 8.92 0.22
C ALA A 311 -10.46 8.54 -0.16
N SER A 312 -10.66 7.95 -1.33
CA SER A 312 -11.99 7.54 -1.81
C SER A 312 -12.55 6.31 -1.07
N LEU A 313 -11.70 5.57 -0.34
CA LEU A 313 -12.09 4.45 0.52
C LEU A 313 -12.24 4.84 1.99
N ILE A 314 -11.56 5.91 2.42
CA ILE A 314 -11.58 6.38 3.81
C ILE A 314 -12.66 7.45 4.03
N LEU A 315 -12.92 8.30 3.04
CA LEU A 315 -13.95 9.33 3.12
C LEU A 315 -15.35 8.76 2.85
N PRO A 316 -16.39 9.26 3.52
CA PRO A 316 -16.38 10.33 4.52
C PRO A 316 -16.12 9.85 5.96
N ALA A 317 -15.83 8.56 6.17
CA ALA A 317 -15.82 7.96 7.51
C ALA A 317 -14.73 8.51 8.44
N ALA A 318 -13.55 8.87 7.92
CA ALA A 318 -12.45 9.39 8.74
C ALA A 318 -11.65 10.50 8.03
N PRO A 319 -12.21 11.72 7.88
CA PRO A 319 -11.57 12.81 7.15
C PRO A 319 -10.24 13.25 7.75
N ASP A 320 -10.08 13.19 9.07
CA ASP A 320 -8.85 13.64 9.75
C ASP A 320 -7.63 12.77 9.39
N LEU A 321 -7.83 11.49 9.06
CA LEU A 321 -6.74 10.62 8.59
C LEU A 321 -6.24 11.09 7.22
N VAL A 322 -7.16 11.44 6.32
CA VAL A 322 -6.83 11.92 4.97
C VAL A 322 -6.25 13.34 5.03
N LYS A 323 -6.74 14.21 5.93
CA LYS A 323 -6.08 15.49 6.26
C LYS A 323 -4.63 15.26 6.63
N GLY A 324 -4.37 14.34 7.56
CA GLY A 324 -3.00 14.00 7.97
C GLY A 324 -2.10 13.58 6.80
N VAL A 325 -2.61 12.73 5.90
CA VAL A 325 -1.89 12.33 4.68
C VAL A 325 -1.55 13.54 3.81
N LEU A 326 -2.48 14.47 3.59
CA LEU A 326 -2.20 15.69 2.82
C LEU A 326 -1.15 16.57 3.53
N LEU A 327 -1.30 16.79 4.83
CA LEU A 327 -0.39 17.61 5.62
C LEU A 327 1.04 17.05 5.58
N ASN A 328 1.22 15.72 5.59
CA ASN A 328 2.54 15.11 5.39
C ASN A 328 3.21 15.48 4.06
N PHE A 329 2.45 15.71 2.98
CA PHE A 329 3.02 16.27 1.76
C PHE A 329 3.44 17.74 1.97
N LEU A 330 2.60 18.54 2.61
CA LEU A 330 2.90 19.97 2.84
C LEU A 330 4.10 20.18 3.77
N GLU A 331 4.34 19.29 4.74
CA GLU A 331 5.55 19.27 5.58
C GLU A 331 6.84 19.10 4.75
N THR A 332 6.72 18.58 3.54
CA THR A 332 7.87 18.40 2.64
C THR A 332 8.10 19.60 1.73
N ALA A 333 7.23 20.61 1.78
CA ALA A 333 7.26 21.78 0.93
C ALA A 333 8.56 22.59 1.13
N GLY A 334 9.32 22.81 0.07
CA GLY A 334 10.45 23.71 0.07
C GLY A 334 10.03 25.18 -0.01
N GLU A 335 10.98 26.10 0.23
CA GLU A 335 10.76 27.56 0.16
C GLU A 335 10.21 28.03 -1.20
N ASN A 336 10.46 27.26 -2.27
CA ASN A 336 10.03 27.55 -3.63
C ASN A 336 8.69 26.89 -4.03
N GLY A 337 7.94 26.32 -3.06
CA GLY A 337 6.67 25.63 -3.33
C GLY A 337 6.82 24.19 -3.86
N GLU A 338 8.03 23.63 -3.88
CA GLU A 338 8.25 22.24 -4.30
C GLU A 338 7.78 21.27 -3.22
N ILE A 339 6.92 20.32 -3.59
CA ILE A 339 6.45 19.24 -2.71
C ILE A 339 7.00 17.91 -3.21
N ASP A 340 7.51 17.08 -2.29
CA ASP A 340 8.06 15.78 -2.64
C ASP A 340 6.98 14.82 -3.13
N TRP A 341 7.28 14.08 -4.20
CA TRP A 341 6.36 13.11 -4.78
C TRP A 341 6.09 11.90 -3.88
N LYS A 342 7.06 11.46 -3.06
CA LYS A 342 6.88 10.26 -2.25
C LYS A 342 7.63 10.35 -0.92
N PRO A 343 7.17 11.20 0.02
CA PRO A 343 7.72 11.23 1.35
C PRO A 343 7.35 9.95 2.13
N GLY A 344 8.28 9.44 2.92
CA GLY A 344 8.08 8.20 3.69
C GLY A 344 8.35 8.33 5.19
N LEU A 345 7.75 7.42 5.96
CA LEU A 345 7.81 7.39 7.43
C LEU A 345 9.22 7.13 8.00
N GLY A 346 10.18 6.67 7.19
CA GLY A 346 11.61 6.54 7.53
C GLY A 346 12.46 7.73 7.06
N GLY A 347 11.82 8.83 6.66
CA GLY A 347 12.49 10.02 6.12
C GLY A 347 12.96 9.85 4.67
N GLN A 348 12.39 8.88 3.95
CA GLN A 348 12.63 8.70 2.52
C GLN A 348 12.08 9.92 1.76
N ARG A 349 12.79 10.34 0.73
CA ARG A 349 12.43 11.45 -0.16
C ARG A 349 12.74 11.04 -1.59
N SER A 350 11.77 11.24 -2.47
CA SER A 350 11.96 10.98 -3.91
C SER A 350 12.77 12.08 -4.60
N GLN A 351 12.70 13.31 -4.08
CA GLN A 351 13.24 14.52 -4.71
C GLN A 351 12.62 14.82 -6.08
N LEU A 352 11.50 14.17 -6.43
CA LEU A 352 10.69 14.48 -7.59
C LEU A 352 9.53 15.39 -7.15
N LEU A 353 9.07 16.27 -8.03
CA LEU A 353 7.90 17.09 -7.77
C LEU A 353 6.65 16.19 -7.71
N ALA A 354 5.79 16.37 -6.72
CA ALA A 354 4.56 15.61 -6.59
C ALA A 354 3.65 15.76 -7.81
N THR A 355 2.96 14.68 -8.18
CA THR A 355 1.90 14.67 -9.21
C THR A 355 0.82 15.69 -8.82
N PRO A 356 0.32 16.53 -9.76
CA PRO A 356 -0.63 17.60 -9.47
C PRO A 356 -2.03 17.03 -9.17
N LEU A 357 -2.23 16.58 -7.94
CA LEU A 357 -3.47 16.00 -7.41
C LEU A 357 -3.78 16.44 -5.97
N LEU A 358 -2.93 17.27 -5.38
CA LEU A 358 -3.00 17.62 -3.96
C LEU A 358 -4.14 18.61 -3.66
N ALA A 359 -4.45 19.53 -4.57
CA ALA A 359 -5.61 20.40 -4.42
C ALA A 359 -6.93 19.63 -4.61
N CYS A 360 -6.98 18.68 -5.55
CA CYS A 360 -8.12 17.78 -5.70
C CYS A 360 -8.31 16.89 -4.46
N LEU A 361 -7.23 16.43 -3.84
CA LEU A 361 -7.27 15.69 -2.58
C LEU A 361 -7.81 16.57 -1.44
N ALA A 362 -7.28 17.79 -1.30
CA ALA A 362 -7.77 18.78 -0.35
C ALA A 362 -9.28 19.07 -0.54
N GLU A 363 -9.74 19.15 -1.79
CA GLU A 363 -11.15 19.37 -2.09
C GLU A 363 -12.02 18.20 -1.62
N LYS A 364 -11.62 16.94 -1.88
CA LYS A 364 -12.34 15.76 -1.38
C LYS A 364 -12.46 15.78 0.14
N ILE A 365 -11.39 16.16 0.83
CA ILE A 365 -11.35 16.30 2.29
C ILE A 365 -12.34 17.38 2.74
N TYR A 366 -12.33 18.54 2.09
CA TYR A 366 -13.26 19.64 2.40
C TYR A 366 -14.72 19.23 2.16
N GLN A 367 -15.02 18.54 1.06
CA GLN A 367 -16.38 18.05 0.78
C GLN A 367 -16.88 17.10 1.87
N ALA A 368 -16.00 16.27 2.44
CA ALA A 368 -16.36 15.35 3.51
C ALA A 368 -16.43 15.99 4.91
N SER A 369 -15.61 17.00 5.18
CA SER A 369 -15.48 17.60 6.52
C SER A 369 -16.16 18.95 6.70
N SER A 370 -16.41 19.67 5.61
CA SER A 370 -16.85 21.08 5.58
C SER A 370 -15.97 22.03 6.40
N ASP A 371 -14.70 21.67 6.61
CA ASP A 371 -13.76 22.40 7.46
C ASP A 371 -13.12 23.57 6.70
N ARG A 372 -13.58 24.79 6.99
CA ARG A 372 -13.06 26.01 6.36
C ARG A 372 -11.67 26.39 6.87
N GLU A 373 -11.37 26.16 8.15
CA GLU A 373 -10.07 26.50 8.74
C GLU A 373 -8.96 25.68 8.07
N PHE A 374 -9.24 24.40 7.80
CA PHE A 374 -8.38 23.55 6.98
C PHE A 374 -8.12 24.13 5.59
N VAL A 375 -9.13 24.69 4.90
CA VAL A 375 -8.94 25.31 3.58
C VAL A 375 -8.06 26.56 3.69
N GLU A 376 -8.25 27.38 4.72
CA GLU A 376 -7.43 28.56 4.99
C GLU A 376 -5.95 28.18 5.20
N GLU A 377 -5.68 27.05 5.86
CA GLU A 377 -4.34 26.52 6.08
C GLU A 377 -3.68 25.98 4.80
N VAL A 378 -4.38 25.12 4.04
CA VAL A 378 -3.75 24.39 2.93
C VAL A 378 -3.75 25.16 1.61
N PHE A 379 -4.61 26.16 1.42
CA PHE A 379 -4.72 26.86 0.15
C PHE A 379 -3.41 27.54 -0.31
N PRO A 380 -2.73 28.35 0.53
CA PRO A 380 -1.48 29.01 0.10
C PRO A 380 -0.36 28.06 -0.36
N PRO A 381 0.02 27.01 0.39
CA PRO A 381 1.06 26.10 -0.06
C PRO A 381 0.65 25.27 -1.28
N LEU A 382 -0.62 24.88 -1.41
CA LEU A 382 -1.11 24.18 -2.60
C LEU A 382 -1.08 25.06 -3.86
N LEU A 383 -1.41 26.35 -3.74
CA LEU A 383 -1.30 27.30 -4.84
C LEU A 383 0.16 27.51 -5.26
N ALA A 384 1.09 27.61 -4.30
CA ALA A 384 2.52 27.71 -4.59
C ALA A 384 3.04 26.46 -5.33
N PHE A 385 2.63 25.27 -4.87
CA PHE A 385 2.94 24.01 -5.54
C PHE A 385 2.37 23.92 -6.96
N PHE A 386 1.12 24.32 -7.15
CA PHE A 386 0.51 24.36 -8.47
C PHE A 386 1.30 25.27 -9.43
N ARG A 387 1.65 26.49 -8.98
CA ARG A 387 2.46 27.43 -9.78
C ARG A 387 3.84 26.88 -10.13
N LYS A 388 4.41 25.99 -9.30
CA LYS A 388 5.73 25.39 -9.55
C LYS A 388 5.75 24.49 -10.80
N TRP A 389 4.61 23.95 -11.22
CA TRP A 389 4.52 23.20 -12.48
C TRP A 389 4.78 24.08 -13.72
N PHE A 390 4.49 25.37 -13.64
CA PHE A 390 4.71 26.35 -14.73
C PHE A 390 6.07 27.07 -14.62
N SER A 391 7.01 26.48 -13.87
CA SER A 391 8.38 27.01 -13.81
C SER A 391 9.15 26.65 -15.09
N PRO A 392 10.17 27.43 -15.50
CA PRO A 392 10.96 27.16 -16.71
C PRO A 392 11.62 25.78 -16.77
N ASP A 393 11.78 25.11 -15.61
CA ASP A 393 12.33 23.76 -15.56
C ASP A 393 11.33 22.68 -16.02
N ARG A 394 10.04 23.02 -16.16
CA ARG A 394 8.91 22.11 -16.40
C ARG A 394 7.93 22.59 -17.46
N ASP A 395 8.02 23.85 -17.85
CA ASP A 395 7.36 24.46 -19.00
C ASP A 395 8.52 25.05 -19.82
N ARG A 396 9.21 24.17 -20.55
CA ARG A 396 10.58 24.45 -21.01
C ARG A 396 10.61 25.30 -22.28
N ASP A 397 9.56 25.25 -23.06
CA ASP A 397 9.32 26.11 -24.22
C ASP A 397 8.51 27.38 -23.84
N GLY A 398 7.86 27.39 -22.67
CA GLY A 398 7.26 28.58 -22.05
C GLY A 398 5.88 28.92 -22.61
N ASP A 399 5.17 27.92 -23.10
CA ASP A 399 3.83 28.05 -23.68
C ASP A 399 2.70 27.90 -22.65
N GLN A 400 3.07 27.74 -21.37
CA GLN A 400 2.19 27.46 -20.24
C GLN A 400 1.56 26.06 -20.28
N ILE A 401 2.23 25.09 -20.90
CA ILE A 401 1.89 23.67 -20.90
C ILE A 401 3.04 22.85 -20.32
N PRO A 402 2.97 22.49 -19.03
CA PRO A 402 4.05 21.76 -18.40
C PRO A 402 4.28 20.34 -18.95
N GLU A 403 5.50 19.84 -18.83
CA GLU A 403 5.90 18.46 -19.13
C GLU A 403 6.23 17.67 -17.85
N TRP A 404 6.13 16.34 -17.93
CA TRP A 404 6.59 15.47 -16.85
C TRP A 404 8.11 15.45 -16.78
N ASP A 405 8.68 15.38 -15.57
CA ASP A 405 10.12 15.18 -15.39
C ASP A 405 10.49 13.68 -15.40
N HIS A 406 9.60 12.81 -14.90
CA HIS A 406 9.86 11.39 -14.73
C HIS A 406 8.59 10.52 -14.93
N PRO A 407 8.67 9.33 -15.56
CA PRO A 407 7.51 8.45 -15.77
C PRO A 407 6.74 8.07 -14.50
N MET A 408 7.43 7.96 -13.36
CA MET A 408 6.82 7.67 -12.05
C MET A 408 5.80 8.73 -11.61
N GLN A 409 6.01 10.01 -11.98
CA GLN A 409 5.04 11.07 -11.67
C GLN A 409 3.71 10.86 -12.42
N ALA A 410 3.76 10.26 -13.61
CA ALA A 410 2.59 9.95 -14.41
C ALA A 410 1.86 8.67 -13.95
N GLY A 411 2.42 7.92 -13.00
CA GLY A 411 1.82 6.70 -12.46
C GLY A 411 1.82 5.50 -13.40
N PHE A 412 2.62 5.54 -14.47
CA PHE A 412 2.71 4.45 -15.44
C PHE A 412 4.15 4.20 -15.87
N ASP A 413 4.89 3.49 -15.01
CA ASP A 413 6.31 3.20 -15.17
C ASP A 413 6.60 2.34 -16.42
N ASP A 414 5.70 1.43 -16.76
CA ASP A 414 5.76 0.58 -17.96
C ASP A 414 5.12 1.27 -19.18
N HIS A 415 5.42 2.55 -19.39
CA HIS A 415 4.90 3.30 -20.53
C HIS A 415 5.55 2.85 -21.86
N PRO A 416 4.78 2.59 -22.93
CA PRO A 416 5.33 2.15 -24.23
C PRO A 416 6.20 3.18 -24.95
N LEU A 417 6.06 4.46 -24.63
CA LEU A 417 6.91 5.52 -25.19
C LEU A 417 8.10 5.87 -24.29
N PHE A 418 7.93 5.85 -22.97
CA PHE A 418 8.85 6.52 -22.05
C PHE A 418 9.59 5.57 -21.11
N SER A 419 9.19 4.30 -21.02
CA SER A 419 9.86 3.35 -20.14
C SER A 419 11.29 3.08 -20.62
N PRO A 420 12.32 3.33 -19.79
CA PRO A 420 13.71 3.21 -20.21
C PRO A 420 14.23 1.76 -20.14
N TRP A 421 13.59 0.88 -19.37
CA TRP A 421 14.09 -0.49 -19.12
C TRP A 421 13.49 -1.57 -20.04
N HIS A 422 12.36 -1.30 -20.69
CA HIS A 422 11.75 -2.30 -21.58
C HIS A 422 12.30 -2.25 -23.00
N ALA A 423 12.68 -3.42 -23.53
CA ALA A 423 13.12 -3.55 -24.92
C ALA A 423 12.01 -3.23 -25.95
N TRP A 424 10.75 -3.43 -25.56
CA TRP A 424 9.56 -3.14 -26.38
C TRP A 424 9.10 -1.68 -26.30
N SER A 425 9.57 -0.90 -25.31
CA SER A 425 9.30 0.54 -25.22
C SER A 425 10.15 1.32 -26.23
N GLN A 426 9.72 2.52 -26.63
CA GLN A 426 10.59 3.43 -27.38
C GLN A 426 11.68 4.00 -26.47
N GLY A 427 11.37 4.27 -25.21
CA GLY A 427 12.27 4.85 -24.21
C GLY A 427 12.71 6.28 -24.54
N ALA A 428 11.80 7.06 -25.15
CA ALA A 428 11.95 8.50 -25.30
C ALA A 428 11.95 9.20 -23.93
N ASP A 429 12.56 10.38 -23.86
CA ASP A 429 12.53 11.18 -22.65
C ASP A 429 11.16 11.85 -22.47
N ILE A 430 10.51 11.61 -21.34
CA ILE A 430 9.14 12.09 -21.09
C ILE A 430 9.07 13.62 -21.01
N SER A 431 10.17 14.29 -20.64
CA SER A 431 10.30 15.76 -20.60
C SER A 431 10.33 16.45 -21.96
N THR A 432 10.35 15.66 -23.04
CA THR A 432 10.34 16.16 -24.42
C THR A 432 8.98 16.06 -25.09
N ALA A 433 7.97 15.62 -24.34
CA ALA A 433 6.60 15.49 -24.80
C ALA A 433 5.65 16.14 -23.80
N GLU A 434 4.76 16.98 -24.30
CA GLU A 434 3.63 17.46 -23.52
C GLU A 434 2.55 16.36 -23.48
N SER A 435 1.95 16.20 -22.31
CA SER A 435 1.00 15.12 -22.05
C SER A 435 -0.42 15.67 -21.89
N PRO A 436 -1.42 15.17 -22.65
CA PRO A 436 -2.81 15.51 -22.40
C PRO A 436 -3.28 15.08 -21.00
N SER A 437 -2.67 14.04 -20.41
CA SER A 437 -2.98 13.63 -19.04
C SER A 437 -2.48 14.63 -17.99
N LEU A 438 -1.31 15.24 -18.18
CA LEU A 438 -0.78 16.26 -17.26
C LEU A 438 -1.64 17.52 -17.32
N CYS A 439 -1.99 17.94 -18.54
CA CYS A 439 -2.91 19.05 -18.76
C CYS A 439 -4.25 18.81 -18.05
N ALA A 440 -4.80 17.60 -18.15
CA ALA A 440 -6.04 17.23 -17.48
C ALA A 440 -5.93 17.25 -15.94
N PHE A 441 -4.81 16.79 -15.38
CA PHE A 441 -4.56 16.89 -13.93
C PHE A 441 -4.49 18.35 -13.47
N LEU A 442 -3.67 19.17 -14.12
CA LEU A 442 -3.52 20.60 -13.80
C LEU A 442 -4.83 21.38 -13.99
N TYR A 443 -5.62 21.05 -15.02
CA TYR A 443 -6.96 21.61 -15.21
C TYR A 443 -7.85 21.36 -13.99
N ARG A 444 -7.82 20.13 -13.45
CA ARG A 444 -8.60 19.75 -12.27
C ARG A 444 -8.08 20.43 -11.00
N GLU A 445 -6.76 20.59 -10.85
CA GLU A 445 -6.17 21.38 -9.77
C GLU A 445 -6.62 22.84 -9.84
N CYS A 446 -6.63 23.47 -11.04
CA CYS A 446 -7.16 24.83 -11.22
C CYS A 446 -8.61 24.93 -10.71
N GLU A 447 -9.44 23.96 -11.04
CA GLU A 447 -10.84 23.94 -10.60
C GLU A 447 -10.98 23.83 -9.08
N ALA A 448 -10.19 22.97 -8.44
CA ALA A 448 -10.18 22.82 -6.99
C ALA A 448 -9.68 24.10 -6.30
N LEU A 449 -8.55 24.65 -6.75
CA LEU A 449 -7.99 25.89 -6.21
C LEU A 449 -8.90 27.09 -6.43
N SER A 450 -9.59 27.18 -7.58
CA SER A 450 -10.53 28.27 -7.84
C SER A 450 -11.72 28.23 -6.88
N ARG A 451 -12.19 27.03 -6.49
CA ARG A 451 -13.25 26.88 -5.49
C ARG A 451 -12.78 27.32 -4.10
N PHE A 452 -11.55 27.00 -3.72
CA PHE A 452 -10.97 27.49 -2.46
C PHE A 452 -10.75 29.01 -2.49
N ALA A 453 -10.18 29.54 -3.56
CA ALA A 453 -10.01 30.98 -3.74
C ALA A 453 -11.35 31.72 -3.63
N ALA A 454 -12.43 31.19 -4.24
CA ALA A 454 -13.78 31.73 -4.10
C ALA A 454 -14.32 31.67 -2.65
N LEU A 455 -14.06 30.57 -1.93
CA LEU A 455 -14.44 30.42 -0.52
C LEU A 455 -13.73 31.45 0.38
N LEU A 456 -12.47 31.76 0.05
CA LEU A 456 -11.60 32.67 0.81
C LEU A 456 -11.72 34.15 0.35
N GLY A 457 -12.36 34.42 -0.79
CA GLY A 457 -12.51 35.76 -1.35
C GLY A 457 -11.30 36.27 -2.14
N CYS A 458 -10.42 35.38 -2.58
CA CYS A 458 -9.19 35.64 -3.35
C CYS A 458 -9.48 35.85 -4.85
N GLN A 459 -9.94 37.04 -5.24
CA GLN A 459 -10.40 37.30 -6.61
C GLN A 459 -9.29 37.31 -7.68
N ASP A 460 -8.09 37.76 -7.32
CA ASP A 460 -6.95 37.83 -8.25
C ASP A 460 -6.50 36.42 -8.65
N GLU A 461 -6.40 35.51 -7.68
CA GLU A 461 -6.07 34.10 -7.89
C GLU A 461 -7.13 33.40 -8.74
N ILE A 462 -8.42 33.73 -8.59
CA ILE A 462 -9.49 33.16 -9.44
C ILE A 462 -9.26 33.55 -10.91
N ALA A 463 -8.91 34.81 -11.18
CA ALA A 463 -8.68 35.28 -12.54
C ALA A 463 -7.44 34.61 -13.18
N GLU A 464 -6.35 34.47 -12.41
CA GLU A 464 -5.13 33.76 -12.82
C GLU A 464 -5.44 32.28 -13.15
N LEU A 465 -6.05 31.56 -12.21
CA LEU A 465 -6.37 30.14 -12.36
C LEU A 465 -7.33 29.91 -13.53
N GLN A 466 -8.27 30.82 -13.76
CA GLN A 466 -9.21 30.73 -14.88
C GLN A 466 -8.49 30.87 -16.23
N ALA A 467 -7.52 31.79 -16.36
CA ALA A 467 -6.73 31.94 -17.59
C ALA A 467 -5.91 30.66 -17.89
N VAL A 468 -5.20 30.15 -16.89
CA VAL A 468 -4.40 28.91 -17.03
C VAL A 468 -5.30 27.72 -17.36
N LYS A 469 -6.45 27.60 -16.70
CA LYS A 469 -7.42 26.53 -16.94
C LYS A 469 -7.91 26.49 -18.40
N GLU A 470 -8.22 27.64 -19.01
CA GLU A 470 -8.65 27.66 -20.42
C GLU A 470 -7.52 27.28 -21.38
N ASN A 471 -6.25 27.64 -21.09
CA ASN A 471 -5.11 27.21 -21.89
C ASN A 471 -4.92 25.69 -21.85
N LEU A 472 -4.91 25.11 -20.64
CA LEU A 472 -4.79 23.66 -20.46
C LEU A 472 -5.95 22.89 -21.11
N ARG A 473 -7.16 23.43 -21.07
CA ARG A 473 -8.31 22.85 -21.77
C ARG A 473 -8.11 22.86 -23.27
N ALA A 474 -7.69 24.00 -23.84
CA ALA A 474 -7.43 24.11 -25.26
C ALA A 474 -6.36 23.11 -25.71
N ALA A 475 -5.30 22.94 -24.92
CA ALA A 475 -4.27 21.93 -25.15
C ALA A 475 -4.87 20.51 -25.23
N VAL A 476 -5.64 20.08 -24.23
CA VAL A 476 -6.28 18.75 -24.24
C VAL A 476 -7.18 18.59 -25.48
N GLU A 477 -7.99 19.60 -25.82
CA GLU A 477 -8.88 19.54 -26.98
C GLU A 477 -8.11 19.43 -28.32
N VAL A 478 -6.99 20.15 -28.46
CA VAL A 478 -6.11 20.07 -29.65
C VAL A 478 -5.42 18.71 -29.78
N SER A 479 -5.19 18.00 -28.66
CA SER A 479 -4.50 16.71 -28.66
C SER A 479 -5.34 15.54 -29.17
N TRP A 480 -6.64 15.78 -29.44
CA TRP A 480 -7.55 14.76 -29.95
C TRP A 480 -7.24 14.43 -31.41
N ASP A 481 -6.98 13.15 -31.69
CA ASP A 481 -6.86 12.62 -33.04
C ASP A 481 -8.18 11.90 -33.43
N PRO A 482 -9.01 12.47 -34.33
CA PRO A 482 -10.24 11.84 -34.79
C PRO A 482 -10.03 10.50 -35.51
N ALA A 483 -8.89 10.32 -36.20
CA ALA A 483 -8.62 9.10 -36.96
C ALA A 483 -8.34 7.92 -36.04
N LEU A 484 -7.65 8.16 -34.91
CA LEU A 484 -7.35 7.16 -33.89
C LEU A 484 -8.36 7.14 -32.75
N SER A 485 -9.28 8.10 -32.69
CA SER A 485 -10.25 8.28 -31.59
C SER A 485 -9.57 8.29 -30.21
N SER A 486 -8.43 8.96 -30.10
CA SER A 486 -7.64 9.04 -28.87
C SER A 486 -6.90 10.36 -28.75
N TYR A 487 -6.61 10.77 -27.51
CA TYR A 487 -5.73 11.90 -27.24
C TYR A 487 -4.26 11.48 -27.39
N ARG A 488 -3.43 12.37 -27.94
CA ARG A 488 -2.05 12.09 -28.32
C ARG A 488 -1.08 12.97 -27.54
N TYR A 489 0.06 12.39 -27.19
CA TYR A 489 1.25 13.18 -26.87
C TYR A 489 1.68 13.94 -28.13
N TRP A 490 2.21 15.14 -27.96
CA TRP A 490 2.94 15.83 -29.00
C TRP A 490 4.31 16.25 -28.49
N ASP A 491 5.17 16.55 -29.45
CA ASP A 491 6.50 17.05 -29.16
C ASP A 491 6.44 18.46 -28.55
N ARG A 492 7.19 18.67 -27.46
CA ARG A 492 7.21 19.94 -26.73
C ARG A 492 7.52 21.17 -27.59
N ASP A 493 8.52 21.09 -28.47
CA ASP A 493 9.01 22.29 -29.17
C ASP A 493 8.22 22.60 -30.45
N SER A 494 7.64 21.57 -31.08
CA SER A 494 6.95 21.68 -32.37
C SER A 494 5.43 21.56 -32.29
N HIS A 495 4.92 21.12 -31.14
CA HIS A 495 3.51 20.78 -30.88
C HIS A 495 2.90 19.86 -31.95
N TYR A 496 3.73 18.98 -32.51
CA TYR A 496 3.32 18.03 -33.55
C TYR A 496 3.45 16.58 -33.07
N THR A 497 2.44 15.76 -33.37
CA THR A 497 2.50 14.31 -33.14
C THR A 497 3.08 13.62 -34.37
N SER A 498 4.25 13.02 -34.23
CA SER A 498 4.88 12.22 -35.28
C SER A 498 4.68 10.71 -35.07
N ALA A 499 4.65 9.96 -36.18
CA ALA A 499 4.75 8.51 -36.12
C ALA A 499 6.21 8.10 -35.92
N ALA A 500 6.46 7.08 -35.11
CA ALA A 500 7.80 6.54 -34.97
C ALA A 500 8.27 5.90 -36.28
N GLU A 501 9.45 6.31 -36.74
CA GLU A 501 10.05 5.82 -37.98
C GLU A 501 11.54 5.56 -37.80
N VAL A 502 12.02 4.42 -38.32
CA VAL A 502 13.46 4.12 -38.35
C VAL A 502 14.11 4.90 -39.48
N LEU A 503 14.86 5.95 -39.13
CA LEU A 503 15.53 6.81 -40.11
C LEU A 503 16.82 6.20 -40.67
N GLY A 504 17.47 5.32 -39.91
CA GLY A 504 18.66 4.60 -40.34
C GLY A 504 19.27 3.74 -39.24
N GLU A 505 20.05 2.74 -39.63
CA GLU A 505 20.71 1.80 -38.73
C GLU A 505 22.15 1.55 -39.18
N ARG A 506 23.05 1.32 -38.23
CA ARG A 506 24.46 1.00 -38.50
C ARG A 506 25.04 0.12 -37.40
N LEU A 507 26.00 -0.74 -37.79
CA LEU A 507 26.87 -1.45 -36.87
C LEU A 507 28.20 -0.69 -36.68
N GLY A 508 28.53 -0.35 -35.43
CA GLY A 508 29.78 0.31 -35.07
C GLY A 508 29.84 1.81 -35.39
N PRO A 509 30.98 2.48 -35.13
CA PRO A 509 31.14 3.92 -35.35
C PRO A 509 30.95 4.31 -36.83
N GLY A 510 30.44 5.51 -37.08
CA GLY A 510 30.33 6.09 -38.42
C GLY A 510 29.15 7.05 -38.56
N GLU A 511 28.84 7.40 -39.80
CA GLU A 511 27.78 8.36 -40.13
C GLU A 511 26.56 7.66 -40.72
N ILE A 512 25.38 8.23 -40.45
CA ILE A 512 24.10 7.90 -41.08
C ILE A 512 23.64 9.17 -41.82
N THR A 513 23.67 9.15 -43.15
CA THR A 513 23.23 10.29 -43.97
C THR A 513 21.75 10.16 -44.28
N LEU A 514 20.95 11.12 -43.85
CA LEU A 514 19.51 11.17 -44.14
C LEU A 514 19.27 12.04 -45.39
N GLY A 515 18.84 11.43 -46.49
CA GLY A 515 18.47 12.12 -47.73
C GLY A 515 17.02 12.59 -47.75
N ARG A 516 16.49 13.04 -46.61
CA ARG A 516 15.06 13.36 -46.42
C ARG A 516 14.87 14.76 -45.86
N ALA A 517 13.82 15.43 -46.35
CA ALA A 517 13.26 16.62 -45.73
C ALA A 517 11.99 16.22 -44.95
N PHE A 518 11.78 16.85 -43.80
CA PHE A 518 10.60 16.65 -42.96
C PHE A 518 9.70 17.88 -43.09
N ASP A 519 8.38 17.65 -43.14
CA ASP A 519 7.39 18.74 -43.25
C ASP A 519 7.27 19.54 -41.95
N HIS A 520 7.61 18.92 -40.82
CA HIS A 520 7.68 19.50 -39.48
C HIS A 520 9.03 19.20 -38.84
N PRO A 521 9.51 20.01 -37.88
CA PRO A 521 10.63 19.63 -37.01
C PRO A 521 10.41 18.25 -36.40
N VAL A 522 11.47 17.45 -36.25
CA VAL A 522 11.36 16.06 -35.80
C VAL A 522 12.36 15.77 -34.69
N ARG A 523 11.86 15.28 -33.56
CA ARG A 523 12.72 14.82 -32.47
C ARG A 523 13.38 13.49 -32.83
N LEU A 524 14.69 13.44 -32.63
CA LEU A 524 15.46 12.23 -32.86
C LEU A 524 15.55 11.37 -31.59
N LEU A 525 15.34 10.07 -31.76
CA LEU A 525 15.59 9.05 -30.74
C LEU A 525 16.73 8.14 -31.22
N LEU A 526 17.83 8.14 -30.49
CA LEU A 526 18.98 7.30 -30.75
C LEU A 526 18.90 6.05 -29.88
N ARG A 527 19.02 4.88 -30.53
CA ARG A 527 19.04 3.57 -29.87
C ARG A 527 20.34 2.86 -30.21
N VAL A 528 21.04 2.38 -29.18
CA VAL A 528 22.27 1.60 -29.31
C VAL A 528 22.09 0.27 -28.61
N GLU A 529 22.39 -0.80 -29.33
CA GLU A 529 22.35 -2.17 -28.81
C GLU A 529 23.75 -2.78 -28.82
N THR A 530 24.12 -3.44 -27.74
CA THR A 530 25.39 -4.14 -27.59
C THR A 530 25.17 -5.64 -27.42
N GLN A 531 26.13 -6.44 -27.89
CA GLN A 531 26.13 -7.87 -27.57
C GLN A 531 26.43 -8.09 -26.08
N GLY A 532 25.49 -8.71 -25.38
CA GLY A 532 25.56 -8.93 -23.93
C GLY A 532 25.35 -7.64 -23.12
N GLU A 533 25.66 -7.71 -21.82
CA GLU A 533 25.45 -6.60 -20.86
C GLU A 533 26.57 -5.54 -20.88
N THR A 534 27.40 -5.51 -21.93
CA THR A 534 28.59 -4.65 -21.96
C THR A 534 28.26 -3.21 -22.32
N ASN A 535 28.41 -2.30 -21.35
CA ASN A 535 28.26 -0.87 -21.59
C ASN A 535 29.49 -0.30 -22.33
N ARG A 536 29.24 0.33 -23.49
CA ARG A 536 30.25 1.09 -24.23
C ARG A 536 29.88 2.57 -24.25
N PRO A 537 30.84 3.49 -24.03
CA PRO A 537 30.58 4.92 -24.18
C PRO A 537 30.16 5.22 -25.62
N VAL A 538 29.16 6.09 -25.77
CA VAL A 538 28.60 6.49 -27.06
C VAL A 538 28.58 8.01 -27.11
N ASP A 539 29.16 8.57 -28.16
CA ASP A 539 29.01 9.98 -28.50
C ASP A 539 28.33 10.06 -29.86
N ALA A 540 27.27 10.86 -29.96
CA ALA A 540 26.55 11.08 -31.20
C ALA A 540 26.39 12.57 -31.50
N TYR A 541 26.50 12.92 -32.76
CA TYR A 541 26.28 14.28 -33.27
C TYR A 541 25.13 14.22 -34.27
N ALA A 542 24.04 14.93 -33.97
CA ALA A 542 22.92 15.09 -34.88
C ALA A 542 23.08 16.42 -35.62
N HIS A 543 23.16 16.36 -36.95
CA HIS A 543 23.23 17.52 -37.82
C HIS A 543 21.86 17.73 -38.46
N GLY A 544 21.33 18.93 -38.35
CA GLY A 544 20.01 19.29 -38.86
C GLY A 544 19.98 20.70 -39.44
N VAL A 545 18.82 21.07 -39.98
CA VAL A 545 18.55 22.42 -40.48
C VAL A 545 17.25 22.89 -39.85
N SER A 546 17.26 24.07 -39.22
CA SER A 546 16.05 24.65 -38.62
C SER A 546 15.03 25.05 -39.70
N PRO A 547 13.77 25.31 -39.33
CA PRO A 547 12.78 25.87 -40.27
C PRO A 547 13.23 27.17 -40.95
N GLY A 548 14.12 27.94 -40.31
CA GLY A 548 14.73 29.16 -40.86
C GLY A 548 15.94 28.93 -41.77
N GLY A 549 16.31 27.67 -42.06
CA GLY A 549 17.45 27.32 -42.91
C GLY A 549 18.82 27.33 -42.22
N GLN A 550 18.86 27.47 -40.89
CA GLN A 550 20.11 27.49 -40.13
C GLN A 550 20.60 26.07 -39.84
N HIS A 551 21.88 25.79 -40.13
CA HIS A 551 22.49 24.51 -39.75
C HIS A 551 22.65 24.42 -38.22
N LEU A 552 22.13 23.35 -37.65
CA LEU A 552 22.16 23.03 -36.23
C LEU A 552 22.97 21.75 -36.01
N VAL A 553 23.72 21.73 -34.91
CA VAL A 553 24.44 20.53 -34.45
C VAL A 553 24.07 20.31 -32.99
N GLU A 554 23.52 19.14 -32.69
CA GLU A 554 23.29 18.67 -31.33
C GLU A 554 24.32 17.60 -30.97
N HIS A 555 25.00 17.77 -29.84
CA HIS A 555 25.89 16.76 -29.26
C HIS A 555 25.15 15.98 -28.17
N LEU A 556 24.97 14.69 -28.40
CA LEU A 556 24.45 13.71 -27.45
C LEU A 556 25.65 12.97 -26.85
N ALA A 557 26.14 13.49 -25.73
CA ALA A 557 27.25 12.91 -24.99
C ALA A 557 26.85 11.61 -24.26
N SER A 558 27.84 10.80 -23.87
CA SER A 558 27.61 9.46 -23.33
C SER A 558 26.81 9.40 -22.03
N ASP A 559 26.75 10.50 -21.26
CA ASP A 559 25.98 10.65 -20.03
C ASP A 559 24.48 10.90 -20.28
N ARG A 560 24.12 11.40 -21.48
CA ARG A 560 22.73 11.55 -21.91
C ARG A 560 22.06 10.23 -22.31
N PHE A 561 22.83 9.15 -22.48
CA PHE A 561 22.29 7.84 -22.81
C PHE A 561 21.82 7.10 -21.55
N ARG A 562 20.51 6.86 -21.45
CA ARG A 562 19.91 5.97 -20.43
C ARG A 562 20.17 4.52 -20.81
N ARG A 563 20.76 3.73 -19.90
CA ARG A 563 21.27 2.39 -20.20
C ARG A 563 20.58 1.32 -19.37
N TYR A 564 20.25 0.19 -20.01
CA TYR A 564 19.65 -0.97 -19.37
C TYR A 564 19.99 -2.25 -20.14
N TYR A 565 20.68 -3.22 -19.52
CA TYR A 565 21.01 -4.54 -20.08
C TYR A 565 21.40 -4.56 -21.57
N GLY A 566 22.47 -3.83 -21.92
CA GLY A 566 22.98 -3.80 -23.30
C GLY A 566 22.18 -2.94 -24.28
N LEU A 567 21.17 -2.21 -23.79
CA LEU A 567 20.44 -1.19 -24.52
C LEU A 567 20.82 0.19 -23.99
N ALA A 568 21.02 1.16 -24.87
CA ALA A 568 21.21 2.56 -24.53
C ALA A 568 20.33 3.45 -25.41
N ARG A 569 19.66 4.42 -24.81
CA ARG A 569 18.75 5.34 -25.51
C ARG A 569 19.04 6.79 -25.14
N ALA A 570 19.00 7.67 -26.13
CA ALA A 570 19.08 9.12 -25.93
C ALA A 570 18.06 9.81 -26.82
N THR A 571 17.34 10.79 -26.26
CA THR A 571 16.40 11.62 -27.00
C THR A 571 17.04 12.96 -27.26
N GLY A 572 16.95 13.47 -28.49
CA GLY A 572 17.38 14.81 -28.86
C GLY A 572 16.65 15.84 -28.01
N ASP A 573 17.36 16.88 -27.57
CA ASP A 573 16.80 18.00 -26.81
C ASP A 573 16.08 18.99 -27.74
N ARG A 574 16.45 19.00 -29.03
CA ARG A 574 15.91 19.91 -30.05
C ARG A 574 15.19 19.12 -31.16
N THR A 575 14.21 19.77 -31.78
CA THR A 575 13.54 19.28 -33.01
C THR A 575 14.01 19.95 -34.29
#